data_AF-A0A8T4QB83-F1
#
_entry.id   AF-A0A8T4QB83-F1
#
_cell.length_a   1.000
_cell.length_b   1.000
_cell.length_c   1.000
_cell.angle_alpha   90.00
_cell.angle_beta   90.00
_cell.angle_gamma   90.00
#
_symmetry.space_group_name_H-M   'P 1'
#
loop_
_entity.id
_entity.type
_entity.pdbx_description
1 polymer ?
#
loop_
_entity_poly.entity_id
_entity_poly.type
_entity_poly.pdbx_seq_one_letter_code
_entity_poly.pdbx_strand_id
1 'polypeptide(L)'
;MVERQYVIPLRKEFRKAPSYKRAKKSVTAIKEFISKHMKVEDVKICKQLNHKIWERGGKNPPPRIKIHTKIEKTKESSYALVELEGFDFPKIVEKKEDKKLKKEEKVIEAEKVETLEEKQKEESKKALRHLSQKTHTKASIVAEKPKTIKNTGAVSSTGKSV
;
A
#
# COMPACT_ATOMS: atom_id res chain seq x y z
N MET A 1 -20.06 0.13 -28.66
CA MET A 1 -18.77 -0.46 -28.20
C MET A 1 -18.42 -1.61 -29.15
N VAL A 2 -17.15 -1.99 -29.32
CA VAL A 2 -16.78 -3.14 -30.18
C VAL A 2 -15.85 -4.05 -29.41
N GLU A 3 -16.27 -5.30 -29.22
CA GLU A 3 -15.49 -6.36 -28.58
C GLU A 3 -15.10 -7.43 -29.61
N ARG A 4 -13.86 -7.92 -29.52
CA ARG A 4 -13.34 -9.00 -30.36
C ARG A 4 -12.38 -9.88 -29.56
N GLN A 5 -12.45 -11.18 -29.80
CA GLN A 5 -11.52 -12.15 -29.25
C GLN A 5 -10.51 -12.57 -30.32
N TYR A 6 -9.22 -12.61 -29.95
CA TYR A 6 -8.14 -12.97 -30.87
C TYR A 6 -7.19 -14.00 -30.24
N VAL A 7 -6.57 -14.83 -31.09
CA VAL A 7 -5.48 -15.72 -30.69
C VAL A 7 -4.20 -15.23 -31.37
N ILE A 8 -3.34 -14.53 -30.64
CA ILE A 8 -2.13 -13.93 -31.23
C ILE A 8 -0.98 -14.96 -31.27
N PRO A 9 -0.40 -15.26 -32.44
CA PRO A 9 0.77 -16.15 -32.58
C PRO A 9 2.09 -15.39 -32.34
N LEU A 10 2.47 -15.21 -31.08
CA LEU A 10 3.66 -14.42 -30.69
C LEU A 10 5.00 -15.09 -31.05
N ARG A 11 5.02 -16.42 -31.23
CA ARG A 11 6.25 -17.20 -31.51
C ARG A 11 7.05 -16.69 -32.73
N LYS A 12 6.39 -16.14 -33.76
CA LYS A 12 7.07 -15.57 -34.94
C LYS A 12 7.74 -14.24 -34.62
N GLU A 13 7.13 -13.41 -33.76
CA GLU A 13 7.60 -12.06 -33.48
C GLU A 13 8.71 -12.01 -32.43
N PHE A 14 8.57 -12.70 -31.29
CA PHE A 14 9.63 -12.66 -30.27
C PHE A 14 10.88 -13.44 -30.66
N ARG A 15 10.81 -14.39 -31.60
CA ARG A 15 11.99 -15.11 -32.11
C ARG A 15 12.98 -14.20 -32.85
N LYS A 16 12.51 -13.06 -33.39
CA LYS A 16 13.35 -12.03 -34.02
C LYS A 16 14.23 -11.29 -33.01
N ALA A 17 13.92 -11.38 -31.71
CA ALA A 17 14.64 -10.70 -30.65
C ALA A 17 15.57 -11.66 -29.86
N PRO A 18 16.71 -11.17 -29.34
CA PRO A 18 17.54 -11.90 -28.39
C PRO A 18 16.74 -12.38 -27.17
N SER A 19 17.15 -13.51 -26.59
CA SER A 19 16.42 -14.22 -25.52
C SER A 19 15.98 -13.29 -24.37
N TYR A 20 16.88 -12.44 -23.88
CA TYR A 20 16.64 -11.49 -22.79
C TYR A 20 15.63 -10.36 -23.12
N LYS A 21 15.33 -10.12 -24.40
CA LYS A 21 14.36 -9.10 -24.88
C LYS A 21 12.99 -9.70 -25.28
N ARG A 22 12.79 -11.03 -25.20
CA ARG A 22 11.61 -11.71 -25.78
C ARG A 22 10.28 -11.30 -25.17
N ALA A 23 10.16 -11.24 -23.84
CA ALA A 23 8.92 -10.78 -23.20
C ALA A 23 8.59 -9.32 -23.59
N LYS A 24 9.58 -8.41 -23.58
CA LYS A 24 9.40 -7.02 -24.04
C LYS A 24 8.93 -6.95 -25.50
N LYS A 25 9.56 -7.70 -26.42
CA LYS A 25 9.10 -7.75 -27.83
C LYS A 25 7.73 -8.40 -27.98
N SER A 26 7.34 -9.33 -27.10
CA SER A 26 5.99 -9.91 -27.09
C SER A 26 4.92 -8.88 -26.73
N VAL A 27 5.18 -8.02 -25.74
CA VAL A 27 4.28 -6.88 -25.42
C VAL A 27 4.15 -5.94 -26.62
N THR A 28 5.25 -5.57 -27.29
CA THR A 28 5.20 -4.74 -28.49
C THR A 28 4.43 -5.42 -29.63
N ALA A 29 4.65 -6.72 -29.87
CA ALA A 29 3.96 -7.48 -30.90
C ALA A 29 2.44 -7.55 -30.68
N ILE A 30 1.97 -7.61 -29.43
CA ILE A 30 0.53 -7.52 -29.11
C ILE A 30 -0.02 -6.15 -29.49
N LYS A 31 0.69 -5.05 -29.15
CA LYS A 31 0.29 -3.70 -29.56
C LYS A 31 0.24 -3.53 -31.07
N GLU A 32 1.30 -3.95 -31.77
CA GLU A 32 1.39 -3.94 -33.23
C GLU A 32 0.24 -4.74 -33.89
N PHE A 33 -0.07 -5.93 -33.36
CA PHE A 33 -1.16 -6.77 -33.86
C PHE A 33 -2.52 -6.08 -33.72
N ILE A 34 -2.82 -5.54 -32.54
CA ILE A 34 -4.11 -4.93 -32.24
C ILE A 34 -4.29 -3.62 -33.00
N SER A 35 -3.24 -2.80 -33.08
CA SER A 35 -3.26 -1.56 -33.86
C SER A 35 -3.62 -1.83 -35.33
N LYS A 36 -3.00 -2.85 -35.95
CA LYS A 36 -3.29 -3.27 -37.34
C LYS A 36 -4.73 -3.78 -37.54
N HIS A 37 -5.25 -4.61 -36.64
CA HIS A 37 -6.57 -5.23 -36.82
C HIS A 37 -7.74 -4.32 -36.40
N MET A 38 -7.52 -3.46 -35.40
CA MET A 38 -8.56 -2.57 -34.86
C MET A 38 -8.52 -1.16 -35.45
N LYS A 39 -7.43 -0.79 -36.15
CA LYS A 39 -7.15 0.58 -36.65
C LYS A 39 -7.18 1.60 -35.51
N VAL A 40 -6.38 1.33 -34.48
CA VAL A 40 -6.27 2.14 -33.26
C VAL A 40 -4.79 2.38 -32.96
N GLU A 41 -4.43 3.62 -32.62
CA GLU A 41 -3.06 4.00 -32.27
C GLU A 41 -2.77 3.68 -30.79
N ASP A 42 -3.66 4.11 -29.89
CA ASP A 42 -3.53 3.91 -28.45
C ASP A 42 -4.01 2.53 -27.97
N VAL A 43 -3.04 1.64 -27.72
CA VAL A 43 -3.29 0.28 -27.17
C VAL A 43 -2.85 0.18 -25.70
N LYS A 44 -3.84 0.05 -24.81
CA LYS A 44 -3.67 -0.11 -23.36
C LYS A 44 -3.81 -1.58 -22.97
N ILE A 45 -2.69 -2.17 -22.56
CA ILE A 45 -2.61 -3.57 -22.09
C ILE A 45 -2.83 -3.61 -20.58
N CYS A 46 -3.75 -4.46 -20.13
CA CYS A 46 -4.05 -4.64 -18.72
C CYS A 46 -3.03 -5.49 -17.96
N LYS A 47 -3.14 -5.46 -16.62
CA LYS A 47 -2.17 -6.08 -15.71
C LYS A 47 -2.11 -7.61 -15.84
N GLN A 48 -3.25 -8.30 -15.97
CA GLN A 48 -3.28 -9.77 -16.02
C GLN A 48 -2.67 -10.30 -17.33
N LEU A 49 -3.02 -9.69 -18.47
CA LEU A 49 -2.35 -9.97 -19.74
C LEU A 49 -0.82 -9.76 -19.66
N ASN A 50 -0.35 -8.66 -19.05
CA ASN A 50 1.08 -8.46 -18.84
C ASN A 50 1.69 -9.55 -17.94
N HIS A 51 1.08 -9.85 -16.79
CA HIS A 51 1.54 -10.93 -15.91
C HIS A 51 1.67 -12.27 -16.66
N LYS A 52 0.71 -12.61 -17.52
CA LYS A 52 0.74 -13.85 -18.30
C LYS A 52 1.91 -13.92 -19.29
N ILE A 53 2.34 -12.78 -19.84
CA ILE A 53 3.53 -12.72 -20.72
C ILE A 53 4.82 -12.97 -19.94
N TRP A 54 4.88 -12.53 -18.68
CA TRP A 54 6.07 -12.63 -17.82
C TRP A 54 6.07 -13.84 -16.86
N GLU A 55 4.98 -14.61 -16.79
CA GLU A 55 4.78 -15.81 -15.94
C GLU A 55 5.95 -16.81 -15.99
N ARG A 56 6.55 -17.00 -17.17
CA ARG A 56 7.67 -17.93 -17.43
C ARG A 56 9.03 -17.22 -17.49
N GLY A 57 9.10 -16.01 -16.97
CA GLY A 57 10.27 -15.12 -17.04
C GLY A 57 10.51 -14.53 -18.43
N GLY A 58 11.42 -13.54 -18.50
CA GLY A 58 11.64 -12.74 -19.71
C GLY A 58 12.13 -13.50 -20.96
N LYS A 59 12.71 -14.70 -20.76
CA LYS A 59 13.33 -15.54 -21.81
C LYS A 59 12.35 -16.42 -22.59
N ASN A 60 11.20 -16.78 -21.99
CA ASN A 60 10.29 -17.80 -22.53
C ASN A 60 8.79 -17.39 -22.48
N PRO A 61 8.41 -16.25 -23.10
CA PRO A 61 7.00 -15.82 -23.13
C PRO A 61 6.11 -16.85 -23.85
N PRO A 62 4.81 -16.95 -23.50
CA PRO A 62 3.89 -17.89 -24.14
C PRO A 62 3.82 -17.72 -25.68
N PRO A 63 3.84 -18.83 -26.46
CA PRO A 63 3.93 -18.78 -27.93
C PRO A 63 2.63 -18.37 -28.62
N ARG A 64 1.48 -18.61 -27.97
CA ARG A 64 0.14 -18.20 -28.36
C ARG A 64 -0.53 -17.62 -27.12
N ILE A 65 -1.19 -16.46 -27.25
CA ILE A 65 -2.02 -15.91 -26.18
C ILE A 65 -3.39 -15.60 -26.78
N LYS A 66 -4.42 -16.08 -26.09
CA LYS A 66 -5.80 -15.71 -26.38
C LYS A 66 -6.13 -14.44 -25.57
N ILE A 67 -6.65 -13.43 -26.25
CA ILE A 67 -6.96 -12.13 -25.67
C ILE A 67 -8.39 -11.72 -26.00
N HIS A 68 -8.95 -10.91 -25.12
CA HIS A 68 -10.19 -10.20 -25.36
C HIS A 68 -9.87 -8.70 -25.50
N THR A 69 -10.40 -8.06 -26.55
CA THR A 69 -10.06 -6.67 -26.93
C THR A 69 -11.34 -5.86 -27.08
N LYS A 70 -11.37 -4.68 -26.44
CA LYS A 70 -12.50 -3.77 -26.42
C LYS A 70 -12.07 -2.39 -26.92
N ILE A 71 -12.77 -1.89 -27.93
CA ILE A 71 -12.58 -0.52 -28.44
C ILE A 71 -13.54 0.42 -27.74
N GLU A 72 -12.99 1.44 -27.08
CA GLU A 72 -13.73 2.59 -26.60
C GLU A 72 -13.43 3.77 -27.55
N LYS A 73 -14.48 4.29 -28.19
CA LYS A 73 -14.42 5.45 -29.07
C LYS A 73 -14.98 6.65 -28.32
N THR A 74 -14.11 7.59 -27.96
CA THR A 74 -14.48 8.94 -27.53
C THR A 74 -14.68 9.81 -28.78
N LYS A 75 -15.31 10.99 -28.64
CA LYS A 75 -15.58 11.90 -29.76
C LYS A 75 -14.32 12.35 -30.53
N GLU A 76 -13.17 12.38 -29.86
CA GLU A 76 -11.90 12.90 -30.41
C GLU A 76 -10.76 11.86 -30.44
N SER A 77 -10.87 10.76 -29.68
CA SER A 77 -9.83 9.74 -29.59
C SER A 77 -10.43 8.34 -29.45
N SER A 78 -9.77 7.34 -30.06
CA SER A 78 -10.14 5.94 -29.89
C SER A 78 -8.97 5.18 -29.26
N TYR A 79 -9.26 4.35 -28.27
CA TYR A 79 -8.28 3.50 -27.63
C TYR A 79 -8.78 2.07 -27.47
N ALA A 80 -7.84 1.12 -27.52
CA ALA A 80 -8.11 -0.30 -27.37
C ALA A 80 -7.65 -0.75 -25.98
N LEU A 81 -8.59 -1.28 -25.18
CA LEU A 81 -8.32 -2.02 -23.95
C LEU A 81 -8.10 -3.48 -24.29
N VAL A 82 -7.08 -4.10 -23.69
CA VAL A 82 -6.66 -5.47 -23.99
C VAL A 82 -6.45 -6.27 -22.72
N GLU A 83 -7.21 -7.35 -22.57
CA GLU A 83 -7.18 -8.24 -21.42
C GLU A 83 -6.99 -9.71 -21.84
N LEU A 84 -6.62 -10.55 -20.88
CA LEU A 84 -6.51 -12.00 -21.06
C LEU A 84 -7.91 -12.64 -21.21
N GLU A 85 -8.03 -13.69 -22.04
CA GLU A 85 -9.26 -14.50 -22.11
C GLU A 85 -9.65 -15.03 -20.71
N GLY A 86 -10.94 -14.91 -20.34
CA GLY A 86 -11.46 -15.34 -19.04
C GLY A 86 -11.33 -14.31 -17.90
N PHE A 87 -10.78 -13.12 -18.18
CA PHE A 87 -10.80 -11.99 -17.25
C PHE A 87 -11.64 -10.84 -17.81
N ASP A 88 -12.57 -10.34 -17.00
CA ASP A 88 -13.33 -9.14 -17.34
C ASP A 88 -12.45 -7.90 -17.31
N PHE A 89 -12.75 -6.94 -18.19
CA PHE A 89 -12.12 -5.62 -18.11
C PHE A 89 -12.43 -4.95 -16.78
N PRO A 90 -11.47 -4.27 -16.14
CA PRO A 90 -11.71 -3.54 -14.91
C PRO A 90 -12.78 -2.47 -15.15
N LYS A 91 -13.95 -2.62 -14.53
CA LYS A 91 -15.06 -1.67 -14.62
C LYS A 91 -14.57 -0.30 -14.16
N ILE A 92 -14.63 0.69 -15.06
CA ILE A 92 -14.14 2.05 -14.78
C ILE A 92 -15.04 2.78 -13.75
N VAL A 93 -16.26 2.27 -13.52
CA VAL A 93 -17.30 2.85 -12.66
C VAL A 93 -16.93 2.82 -11.18
N GLU A 94 -16.49 1.68 -10.64
CA GLU A 94 -16.28 1.47 -9.20
C GLU A 94 -15.05 2.24 -8.63
N LYS A 95 -14.09 2.62 -9.50
CA LYS A 95 -12.90 3.37 -9.10
C LYS A 95 -13.16 4.80 -8.58
N LYS A 96 -14.36 5.35 -8.75
CA LYS A 96 -14.74 6.61 -8.10
C LYS A 96 -15.18 6.40 -6.65
N GLU A 97 -15.80 5.28 -6.35
CA GLU A 97 -16.30 4.94 -5.01
C GLU A 97 -15.16 4.42 -4.15
N ASP A 98 -14.38 3.44 -4.62
CA ASP A 98 -13.22 2.89 -3.89
C ASP A 98 -12.19 3.96 -3.46
N LYS A 99 -11.95 4.96 -4.32
CA LYS A 99 -11.00 6.06 -4.02
C LYS A 99 -11.58 7.11 -3.10
N LYS A 100 -12.91 7.23 -3.03
CA LYS A 100 -13.62 8.14 -2.14
C LYS A 100 -13.71 7.50 -0.75
N LEU A 101 -14.19 6.26 -0.67
CA LEU A 101 -14.22 5.44 0.55
C LEU A 101 -12.84 5.34 1.21
N LYS A 102 -11.78 4.94 0.48
CA LYS A 102 -10.41 4.86 1.04
C LYS A 102 -9.77 6.21 1.41
N LYS A 103 -10.37 7.33 1.02
CA LYS A 103 -9.96 8.67 1.45
C LYS A 103 -10.76 9.11 2.67
N GLU A 104 -12.05 8.79 2.72
CA GLU A 104 -12.95 9.03 3.85
C GLU A 104 -12.57 8.18 5.07
N GLU A 105 -12.32 6.87 4.90
CA GLU A 105 -11.81 5.97 5.95
C GLU A 105 -10.51 6.51 6.58
N LYS A 106 -9.56 6.99 5.77
CA LYS A 106 -8.29 7.54 6.26
C LYS A 106 -8.42 8.86 7.01
N VAL A 107 -9.42 9.68 6.66
CA VAL A 107 -9.69 10.94 7.37
C VAL A 107 -10.37 10.63 8.70
N ILE A 108 -11.35 9.73 8.70
CA ILE A 108 -12.04 9.27 9.92
C ILE A 108 -11.06 8.58 10.89
N GLU A 109 -10.12 7.78 10.39
CA GLU A 109 -9.10 7.13 11.21
C GLU A 109 -8.12 8.15 11.84
N ALA A 110 -7.71 9.18 11.10
CA ALA A 110 -6.87 10.27 11.63
C ALA A 110 -7.60 11.10 12.70
N GLU A 111 -8.83 11.55 12.42
CA GLU A 111 -9.66 12.34 13.35
C GLU A 111 -9.99 11.55 14.64
N LYS A 112 -10.15 10.24 14.53
CA LYS A 112 -10.36 9.34 15.68
C LYS A 112 -9.09 9.12 16.51
N VAL A 113 -7.90 9.17 15.92
CA VAL A 113 -6.62 9.15 16.65
C VAL A 113 -6.39 10.47 17.37
N GLU A 114 -6.61 11.62 16.71
CA GLU A 114 -6.45 12.94 17.32
C GLU A 114 -7.39 13.15 18.53
N THR A 115 -8.67 12.77 18.40
CA THR A 115 -9.65 12.87 19.50
C THR A 115 -9.41 11.88 20.65
N LEU A 116 -8.68 10.78 20.43
CA LEU A 116 -8.22 9.88 21.51
C LEU A 116 -6.98 10.44 22.23
N GLU A 117 -6.03 11.02 21.49
CA GLU A 117 -4.88 11.69 22.09
C GLU A 117 -5.27 12.89 22.95
N GLU A 118 -6.22 13.71 22.51
CA GLU A 118 -6.70 14.85 23.32
C GLU A 118 -7.34 14.39 24.64
N LYS A 119 -8.16 13.33 24.61
CA LYS A 119 -8.77 12.76 25.84
C LYS A 119 -7.72 12.27 26.83
N GLN A 120 -6.70 11.54 26.36
CA GLN A 120 -5.59 11.10 27.21
C GLN A 120 -4.76 12.28 27.75
N LYS A 121 -4.57 13.35 26.96
CA LYS A 121 -3.89 14.59 27.40
C LYS A 121 -4.74 15.39 28.40
N GLU A 122 -6.07 15.32 28.34
CA GLU A 122 -6.95 15.97 29.29
C GLU A 122 -7.04 15.19 30.62
N GLU A 123 -7.14 13.86 30.54
CA GLU A 123 -7.22 12.96 31.70
C GLU A 123 -5.91 12.97 32.52
N SER A 124 -4.75 12.94 31.86
CA SER A 124 -3.44 13.10 32.51
C SER A 124 -3.25 14.48 33.17
N LYS A 125 -3.76 15.56 32.56
CA LYS A 125 -3.81 16.90 33.20
C LYS A 125 -4.72 16.94 34.43
N LYS A 126 -5.86 16.25 34.40
CA LYS A 126 -6.76 16.11 35.57
C LYS A 126 -6.10 15.33 36.71
N ALA A 127 -5.40 14.24 36.40
CA ALA A 127 -4.66 13.45 37.39
C ALA A 127 -3.53 14.26 38.07
N LEU A 128 -2.74 15.03 37.30
CA LEU A 128 -1.69 15.92 37.83
C LEU A 128 -2.25 17.01 38.76
N ARG A 129 -3.38 17.63 38.40
CA ARG A 129 -4.10 18.58 39.27
C ARG A 129 -4.50 17.95 40.61
N HIS A 130 -5.00 16.72 40.59
CA HIS A 130 -5.45 16.02 41.79
C HIS A 130 -4.28 15.59 42.71
N LEU A 131 -3.09 15.37 42.16
CA LEU A 131 -1.88 15.05 42.93
C LEU A 131 -1.29 16.29 43.63
N SER A 132 -1.31 17.45 42.95
CA SER A 132 -0.86 18.74 43.51
C SER A 132 -1.67 19.18 44.75
N GLN A 133 -2.98 18.91 44.78
CA GLN A 133 -3.81 19.17 45.97
C GLN A 133 -3.50 18.23 47.15
N LYS A 134 -2.92 17.04 46.91
CA LYS A 134 -2.49 16.10 47.95
C LYS A 134 -1.14 16.46 48.58
N THR A 135 -0.27 17.20 47.89
CA THR A 135 1.04 17.58 48.45
C THR A 135 0.95 18.70 49.49
N HIS A 136 -0.05 19.59 49.39
CA HIS A 136 -0.24 20.67 50.37
C HIS A 136 -0.85 20.20 51.71
N THR A 137 -1.57 19.08 51.75
CA THR A 137 -2.19 18.57 52.99
C THR A 137 -1.24 17.70 53.82
N LYS A 138 -0.25 17.06 53.21
CA LYS A 138 0.71 16.19 53.92
C LYS A 138 1.87 16.96 54.59
N ALA A 139 2.16 18.19 54.15
CA ALA A 139 3.17 19.05 54.75
C ALA A 139 2.75 19.62 56.13
N SER A 140 1.45 19.66 56.43
CA SER A 140 0.90 20.31 57.62
C SER A 140 0.79 19.43 58.87
N ILE A 141 1.09 18.13 58.78
CA ILE A 141 0.68 17.13 59.80
C ILE A 141 1.87 16.54 60.59
N VAL A 142 3.13 16.74 60.18
CA VAL A 142 4.31 16.15 60.85
C VAL A 142 5.17 17.22 61.54
N ALA A 143 4.59 17.82 62.57
CA ALA A 143 5.24 18.81 63.43
C ALA A 143 5.14 18.44 64.92
N GLU A 144 5.46 17.18 65.28
CA GLU A 144 5.68 16.77 66.67
C GLU A 144 6.78 15.70 66.77
N LYS A 145 7.76 15.92 67.66
CA LYS A 145 8.80 14.96 68.10
C LYS A 145 8.57 14.74 69.60
N PRO A 146 8.67 13.51 70.15
CA PRO A 146 9.99 12.91 70.45
C PRO A 146 9.99 11.36 70.24
N LYS A 147 10.96 10.52 70.67
CA LYS A 147 12.22 10.67 71.45
C LYS A 147 13.27 9.62 70.99
N THR A 148 14.46 9.65 71.62
CA THR A 148 15.67 8.88 71.30
C THR A 148 15.70 7.44 71.84
N ILE A 149 16.26 6.48 71.07
CA ILE A 149 17.14 5.39 71.59
C ILE A 149 18.39 5.30 70.69
N LYS A 150 19.56 5.08 71.30
CA LYS A 150 20.88 5.01 70.64
C LYS A 150 21.40 3.57 70.62
N ASN A 151 22.18 3.20 69.59
CA ASN A 151 23.44 2.40 69.64
C ASN A 151 23.83 1.88 68.24
N THR A 152 25.09 1.60 67.84
CA THR A 152 26.46 2.10 68.16
C THR A 152 27.43 1.41 67.19
N GLY A 153 28.51 2.07 66.73
CA GLY A 153 29.54 1.48 65.84
C GLY A 153 29.17 1.57 64.35
N ALA A 154 29.89 2.23 63.42
CA ALA A 154 31.34 2.42 63.26
C ALA A 154 32.07 1.08 62.99
N VAL A 155 32.97 0.92 62.01
CA VAL A 155 33.82 1.87 61.26
C VAL A 155 34.00 1.41 59.77
N SER A 156 34.61 2.26 58.95
CA SER A 156 35.14 2.11 57.58
C SER A 156 35.90 0.78 57.27
N SER A 157 36.37 0.44 56.06
CA SER A 157 36.85 1.27 54.93
C SER A 157 37.04 0.45 53.63
N THR A 158 37.31 1.16 52.53
CA THR A 158 38.15 0.80 51.34
C THR A 158 38.57 -0.66 51.09
N GLY A 159 38.37 -1.13 49.86
CA GLY A 159 39.05 -2.34 49.35
C GLY A 159 38.88 -2.56 47.84
N LYS A 160 39.66 -1.87 47.01
CA LYS A 160 39.73 -2.12 45.55
C LYS A 160 40.95 -2.99 45.23
N SER A 161 40.71 -4.26 44.90
CA SER A 161 41.62 -5.26 44.29
C SER A 161 40.76 -6.53 44.06
N VAL A 162 41.00 -7.40 43.08
CA VAL A 162 42.12 -7.59 42.16
C VAL A 162 41.60 -7.58 40.71
#